data_AF-A0PLU4-F1
#
_entry.id   AF-A0PLU4-F1
#
_cell.length_a   1.000
_cell.length_b   1.000
_cell.length_c   1.000
_cell.angle_alpha   90.00
_cell.angle_beta   90.00
_cell.angle_gamma   90.00
#
_symmetry.space_group_name_H-M   'P 1'
#
loop_
_entity.id
_entity.type
_entity.pdbx_description
1 polymer ?
#
loop_
_entity_poly.entity_id
_entity_poly.type
_entity_poly.pdbx_seq_one_letter_code
_entity_poly.pdbx_strand_id
1 'polypeptide(L)'
;MYAACRLQAAVDSQGHPFLFDLQNLRGHGTGVGCSNMGDGRRLVGLQALPDPDNNGRWTVRRTEVDLDGTLATIGPSDTLTADSARDSIVTSAQTISCGNLTIDQDGVQEP
;
A
#
# COMPACT_ATOMS: atom_id res chain seq x y z
N MET A 1 3.26 27.70 -20.07
CA MET A 1 2.36 27.44 -18.93
C MET A 1 1.77 26.06 -19.13
N TYR A 2 1.94 25.12 -18.20
CA TYR A 2 1.21 23.85 -18.26
C TYR A 2 0.07 23.93 -17.24
N ALA A 3 -1.11 24.30 -17.72
CA ALA A 3 -2.36 24.12 -17.01
C ALA A 3 -2.94 22.77 -17.44
N ALA A 4 -2.45 21.70 -16.82
CA ALA A 4 -2.99 20.35 -16.99
C ALA A 4 -3.10 19.67 -15.63
N CYS A 5 -3.66 20.37 -14.64
CA CYS A 5 -4.02 19.81 -13.34
C CYS A 5 -5.25 18.90 -13.49
N ARG A 6 -5.11 17.81 -14.24
CA ARG A 6 -6.12 16.76 -14.33
C ARG A 6 -5.67 15.57 -13.49
N LEU A 7 -6.59 15.00 -12.73
CA LEU A 7 -6.38 13.67 -12.15
C LEU A 7 -6.36 12.67 -13.31
N GLN A 8 -5.28 11.90 -13.41
CA GLN A 8 -5.12 10.87 -14.42
C GLN A 8 -4.79 9.56 -13.71
N ALA A 9 -5.57 8.52 -14.01
CA ALA A 9 -5.32 7.20 -13.46
C ALA A 9 -4.00 6.63 -14.00
N ALA A 10 -3.23 6.01 -13.12
CA ALA A 10 -2.09 5.22 -13.55
C ALA A 10 -2.55 3.93 -14.25
N VAL A 11 -1.74 3.44 -15.19
CA VAL A 11 -1.96 2.20 -15.91
C VAL A 11 -0.81 1.23 -15.68
N ASP A 12 -1.07 -0.06 -15.82
CA ASP A 12 -0.03 -1.09 -15.81
C ASP A 12 0.74 -1.13 -17.15
N SER A 13 1.71 -2.04 -17.26
CA SER A 13 2.50 -2.25 -18.49
C SER A 13 1.69 -2.76 -19.69
N GLN A 14 0.44 -3.19 -19.48
CA GLN A 14 -0.50 -3.60 -20.51
C GLN A 14 -1.48 -2.49 -20.91
N GLY A 15 -1.43 -1.34 -20.21
CA GLY A 15 -2.31 -0.20 -20.45
C GLY A 15 -3.66 -0.28 -19.73
N HIS A 16 -3.88 -1.27 -18.86
CA HIS A 16 -5.09 -1.34 -18.04
C HIS A 16 -4.95 -0.43 -16.82
N PRO A 17 -6.05 0.11 -16.26
CA PRO A 17 -5.99 0.85 -14.99
C PRO A 17 -5.25 0.05 -13.93
N PHE A 18 -4.21 0.65 -13.34
CA PHE A 18 -3.47 0.01 -12.27
C PHE A 18 -4.33 -0.02 -11.02
N LEU A 19 -4.60 -1.22 -10.54
CA LEU A 19 -5.35 -1.44 -9.31
C LEU A 19 -4.37 -1.95 -8.26
N PHE A 20 -4.52 -1.45 -7.04
CA PHE A 20 -3.93 -2.08 -5.86
C PHE A 20 -4.71 -3.36 -5.53
N ASP A 21 -4.68 -4.32 -6.46
CA ASP A 21 -5.22 -5.67 -6.24
C ASP A 21 -4.11 -6.53 -5.65
N LEU A 22 -3.96 -6.45 -4.33
CA LEU A 22 -3.02 -7.24 -3.56
C LEU A 22 -3.56 -8.65 -3.33
N GLN A 23 -3.94 -9.33 -4.42
CA GLN A 23 -4.40 -10.71 -4.47
C GLN A 23 -5.78 -10.95 -3.83
N ASN A 24 -6.83 -10.30 -4.34
CA ASN A 24 -8.24 -10.67 -4.09
C ASN A 24 -8.81 -10.49 -2.67
N LEU A 25 -8.22 -9.65 -1.82
CA LEU A 25 -8.65 -9.51 -0.41
C LEU A 25 -9.43 -8.22 -0.13
N ARG A 26 -10.47 -7.93 -0.93
CA ARG A 26 -11.46 -6.91 -0.53
C ARG A 26 -12.02 -7.30 0.86
N GLY A 27 -11.72 -6.48 1.87
CA GLY A 27 -12.20 -6.69 3.25
C GLY A 27 -11.31 -7.53 4.17
N HIS A 28 -10.10 -7.93 3.75
CA HIS A 28 -9.23 -8.84 4.54
C HIS A 28 -7.77 -8.35 4.74
N GLY A 29 -7.51 -7.04 4.62
CA GLY A 29 -6.23 -6.45 5.06
C GLY A 29 -5.29 -6.02 3.94
N THR A 30 -5.83 -5.42 2.89
CA THR A 30 -5.05 -4.80 1.81
C THR A 30 -5.05 -3.29 1.96
N GLY A 31 -3.91 -2.73 2.36
CA GLY A 31 -3.69 -1.29 2.53
C GLY A 31 -2.74 -0.72 1.47
N VAL A 32 -2.68 0.60 1.40
CA VAL A 32 -1.69 1.32 0.59
C VAL A 32 -0.86 2.17 1.54
N GLY A 33 0.45 2.08 1.39
CA GLY A 33 1.42 2.58 2.33
C GLY A 33 2.51 3.42 1.67
N CYS A 34 3.25 4.18 2.47
CA CYS A 34 4.60 4.57 2.14
C CYS A 34 5.59 3.87 3.08
N SER A 35 6.57 3.17 2.53
CA SER A 35 7.59 2.46 3.33
C SER A 35 8.99 2.73 2.79
N ASN A 36 9.98 2.68 3.68
CA ASN A 36 11.37 2.65 3.25
C ASN A 36 11.75 1.22 2.88
N MET A 37 12.10 1.00 1.61
CA MET A 37 12.49 -0.30 1.03
C MET A 37 14.00 -0.37 0.71
N GLY A 38 14.80 0.57 1.22
CA GLY A 38 16.26 0.65 1.02
C GLY A 38 16.69 1.98 0.39
N ASP A 39 16.04 2.37 -0.70
CA ASP A 39 16.40 3.57 -1.49
C ASP A 39 15.51 4.79 -1.16
N GLY A 40 14.97 4.83 0.05
CA GLY A 40 14.09 5.89 0.52
C GLY A 40 12.62 5.49 0.52
N ARG A 41 11.74 6.48 0.72
CA ARG A 41 10.30 6.26 0.88
C ARG A 41 9.66 5.96 -0.48
N ARG A 42 9.08 4.78 -0.61
CA ARG A 42 8.39 4.29 -1.83
C ARG A 42 6.92 4.03 -1.51
N LEU A 43 6.08 4.13 -2.54
CA LEU A 43 4.68 3.69 -2.46
C LEU A 43 4.68 2.16 -2.40
N VAL A 44 3.87 1.59 -1.52
CA VAL A 44 3.78 0.15 -1.34
C VAL A 44 2.33 -0.31 -1.23
N GLY A 45 2.04 -1.46 -1.83
CA GLY A 45 0.90 -2.26 -1.43
C GLY A 45 1.22 -3.07 -0.18
N LEU A 46 0.30 -3.07 0.79
CA LEU A 46 0.44 -3.75 2.07
C LEU A 46 -0.58 -4.89 2.19
N GLN A 47 -0.13 -6.08 2.56
CA GLN A 47 -0.99 -7.24 2.79
C GLN A 47 -0.71 -7.80 4.17
N ALA A 48 -1.67 -7.66 5.10
CA ALA A 48 -1.57 -8.20 6.45
C ALA A 48 -2.38 -9.50 6.60
N LEU A 49 -1.72 -10.59 6.98
CA LEU A 49 -2.34 -11.90 7.15
C LEU A 49 -1.96 -12.51 8.50
N PRO A 50 -2.87 -13.25 9.16
CA PRO A 50 -2.50 -14.09 10.29
C PRO A 50 -1.44 -15.11 9.85
N ASP A 51 -0.45 -15.35 10.70
CA ASP A 51 0.52 -16.42 10.48
C ASP A 51 -0.18 -17.78 10.74
N PRO A 52 -0.36 -18.63 9.71
CA PRO A 52 -1.08 -19.88 9.87
C PRO A 52 -0.35 -20.87 10.79
N ASP A 53 0.97 -20.74 10.92
CA ASP A 53 1.80 -21.64 11.70
C ASP A 53 1.96 -21.18 13.15
N ASN A 54 1.49 -19.97 13.49
CA ASN A 54 1.71 -19.36 14.80
C ASN A 54 0.46 -18.62 15.30
N ASN A 55 -0.30 -19.28 16.17
CA ASN A 55 -1.51 -18.73 16.78
C ASN A 55 -1.25 -17.35 17.42
N GLY A 56 -1.72 -16.30 16.75
CA GLY A 56 -1.68 -14.92 17.22
C GLY A 56 -0.69 -14.01 16.51
N ARG A 57 0.33 -14.57 15.83
CA ARG A 57 1.28 -13.78 15.03
C ARG A 57 0.67 -13.41 13.67
N TRP A 58 1.24 -12.36 13.09
CA TRP A 58 0.82 -11.80 11.81
C TRP A 58 2.03 -11.57 10.92
N THR A 59 1.79 -11.60 9.61
CA THR A 59 2.77 -11.22 8.60
C THR A 59 2.24 -10.04 7.80
N VAL A 60 3.12 -9.12 7.44
CA VAL A 60 2.82 -7.98 6.59
C VAL A 60 3.73 -8.03 5.38
N ARG A 61 3.19 -8.40 4.22
CA ARG A 61 3.91 -8.37 2.95
C ARG A 61 3.82 -6.97 2.35
N ARG A 62 4.97 -6.37 2.04
CA ARG A 62 5.07 -5.05 1.42
C ARG A 62 5.56 -5.21 0.00
N THR A 63 4.85 -4.63 -0.97
CA THR A 63 5.18 -4.71 -2.39
C THR A 63 5.38 -3.31 -2.92
N GLU A 64 6.56 -3.00 -3.44
CA GLU A 64 6.84 -1.70 -4.03
C GLU A 64 5.98 -1.45 -5.27
N VAL A 65 5.51 -0.22 -5.38
CA VAL A 65 4.85 0.31 -6.58
C VAL A 65 5.64 1.52 -7.03
N ASP A 66 6.25 1.40 -8.21
CA ASP A 66 6.98 2.49 -8.85
C ASP A 66 6.07 3.19 -9.85
N LEU A 67 6.00 4.52 -9.74
CA LEU A 67 5.17 5.37 -10.58
C LEU A 67 6.08 6.27 -11.42
N ASP A 68 6.07 6.06 -12.74
CA ASP A 68 6.73 6.92 -13.72
C ASP A 68 5.67 7.58 -14.61
N GLY A 69 5.35 8.84 -14.31
CA GLY A 69 4.25 9.55 -14.94
C GLY A 69 2.92 8.85 -14.70
N THR A 70 2.37 8.23 -15.74
CA THR A 70 1.11 7.47 -15.69
C THR A 70 1.32 5.95 -15.70
N LEU A 71 2.56 5.48 -15.76
CA LEU A 71 2.88 4.07 -15.74
C LEU A 71 3.15 3.64 -14.29
N ALA A 72 2.45 2.60 -13.85
CA ALA A 72 2.69 1.93 -12.59
C ALA A 72 3.32 0.56 -12.83
N THR A 73 4.40 0.27 -12.10
CA THR A 73 5.06 -1.04 -12.15
C THR A 73 5.22 -1.62 -10.76
N ILE A 74 5.20 -2.95 -10.67
CA ILE A 74 5.43 -3.68 -9.42
C ILE A 74 6.93 -3.89 -9.25
N GLY A 75 7.45 -3.41 -8.12
CA GLY A 75 8.84 -3.58 -7.72
C GLY A 75 9.05 -4.77 -6.76
N PRO A 76 10.17 -4.78 -6.04
CA PRO A 76 10.49 -5.79 -5.04
C PRO A 76 9.44 -5.91 -3.93
N SER A 77 9.48 -7.03 -3.21
CA SER A 77 8.64 -7.23 -2.03
C SER A 77 9.43 -7.85 -0.89
N ASP A 78 9.02 -7.53 0.34
CA ASP A 78 9.51 -8.18 1.56
C ASP A 78 8.35 -8.53 2.50
N THR A 79 8.67 -9.14 3.63
CA THR A 79 7.68 -9.55 4.63
C THR A 79 8.20 -9.25 6.02
N LEU A 80 7.37 -8.56 6.81
CA LEU A 80 7.60 -8.29 8.21
C LEU A 80 6.74 -9.22 9.06
N THR A 81 7.20 -9.54 10.26
CA THR A 81 6.44 -10.28 11.27
C THR A 81 5.95 -9.34 12.36
N ALA A 82 4.74 -9.59 12.87
CA ALA A 82 4.13 -8.89 13.99
C ALA A 82 3.63 -9.90 15.04
N ASP A 83 3.65 -9.49 16.29
CA ASP A 83 3.25 -10.36 17.41
C ASP A 83 1.73 -10.42 17.62
N SER A 84 0.97 -9.48 17.03
CA SER A 84 -0.49 -9.45 17.14
C SER A 84 -1.16 -8.64 16.05
N ALA A 85 -2.49 -8.79 15.93
CA ALA A 85 -3.33 -7.98 15.05
C ALA A 85 -3.35 -6.49 15.41
N ARG A 86 -2.94 -6.13 16.64
CA ARG A 86 -2.94 -4.75 17.14
C ARG A 86 -1.59 -4.05 16.95
N ASP A 87 -0.60 -4.75 16.39
CA ASP A 87 0.68 -4.13 16.07
C ASP A 87 0.47 -3.00 15.06
N SER A 88 1.14 -1.88 15.29
CA SER A 88 1.16 -0.72 14.42
C SER A 88 1.42 -1.06 12.95
N ILE A 89 2.29 -2.03 12.65
CA ILE A 89 2.58 -2.43 11.27
C ILE A 89 1.39 -3.16 10.62
N VAL A 90 0.61 -3.90 11.43
CA VAL A 90 -0.59 -4.61 10.97
C VAL A 90 -1.74 -3.63 10.79
N THR A 91 -2.00 -2.78 11.77
CA THR A 91 -3.11 -1.81 11.71
C THR A 91 -2.90 -0.82 10.57
N SER A 92 -1.66 -0.35 10.35
CA SER A 92 -1.34 0.55 9.24
C SER A 92 -1.49 -0.13 7.87
N ALA A 93 -1.17 -1.43 7.80
CA ALA A 93 -1.35 -2.24 6.59
C ALA A 93 -2.80 -2.56 6.25
N GLN A 94 -3.73 -2.32 7.17
CA GLN A 94 -5.16 -2.54 6.97
C GLN A 94 -5.92 -1.25 6.58
N THR A 95 -5.21 -0.13 6.41
CA THR A 95 -5.77 1.16 5.99
C THR A 95 -4.91 1.80 4.89
N ILE A 96 -5.28 3.00 4.43
CA ILE A 96 -4.48 3.84 3.54
C ILE A 96 -3.67 4.81 4.41
N SER A 97 -2.34 4.71 4.36
CA SER A 97 -1.41 5.54 5.13
C SER A 97 -0.16 5.91 4.33
N CYS A 98 0.52 7.00 4.71
CA CYS A 98 1.83 7.34 4.16
C CYS A 98 2.69 8.00 5.25
N GLY A 99 3.43 7.18 6.00
CA GLY A 99 4.13 7.64 7.19
C GLY A 99 3.13 7.93 8.33
N ASN A 100 3.13 9.15 8.85
CA ASN A 100 2.22 9.58 9.92
C ASN A 100 0.87 10.12 9.43
N LEU A 101 0.64 10.13 8.11
CA LEU A 101 -0.62 10.57 7.51
C LEU A 101 -1.53 9.36 7.25
N THR A 102 -2.81 9.47 7.59
CA THR A 102 -3.82 8.42 7.37
C THR A 102 -5.05 8.99 6.67
N ILE A 103 -5.75 8.18 5.87
CA ILE A 103 -6.97 8.65 5.21
C ILE A 103 -8.08 9.02 6.20
N ASP A 104 -8.13 8.37 7.36
CA ASP A 104 -9.16 8.60 8.37
C ASP A 104 -8.96 9.92 9.12
N GLN A 105 -7.71 10.34 9.34
CA GLN A 105 -7.37 11.56 10.09
C GLN A 105 -7.07 12.75 9.17
N ASP A 106 -6.36 12.50 8.07
CA ASP A 106 -5.79 13.51 7.18
C ASP A 106 -6.41 13.46 5.78
N GLY A 107 -7.54 12.74 5.65
CA GLY A 107 -8.19 12.49 4.37
C GLY A 107 -8.63 13.75 3.63
N VAL A 108 -9.07 13.54 2.40
CA VAL A 108 -9.52 14.62 1.51
C VAL A 108 -10.76 15.29 2.12
N GLN A 109 -10.61 16.54 2.51
CA GLN A 109 -11.71 17.42 2.91
C GLN A 109 -12.13 18.22 1.67
N GLU A 110 -13.35 18.03 1.17
CA GLU A 110 -13.93 18.95 0.19
C GLU A 110 -14.52 20.19 0.91
N PRO A 111 -14.34 21.41 0.35
CA PRO A 111 -14.96 22.63 0.87
C PRO A 111 -16.48 22.62 0.88
#